data_AF-A0A7W1JL06-F1
#
_entry.id   AF-A0A7W1JL06-F1
#
_cell.length_a   1.000
_cell.length_b   1.000
_cell.length_c   1.000
_cell.angle_alpha   90.00
_cell.angle_beta   90.00
_cell.angle_gamma   90.00
#
_symmetry.space_group_name_H-M   'P 1'
#
loop_
_entity.id
_entity.type
_entity.pdbx_description
1 polymer ?
#
loop_
_entity_poly.entity_id
_entity_poly.type
_entity_poly.pdbx_seq_one_letter_code
_entity_poly.pdbx_strand_id
1 'polypeptide(L)'
;MIGRVTLCYKAPRIGRGHGHCAHHDHTYGLGPVRGLAARGCRRAAHRAAHDQRHTSQAAGDDELLRYAAAAARQALRASSVSIERFEREHGWLRTLVNDGDLAPGEVPLPEDEVYPIAEYYGLALLDEGEHEGSYSNLDDPNIDPAEARLLNRLGKQCSLEVPINLDGHIWGIIYATRARGEDAFTDRDLDFARSVAAQVAAGIAQGAHTRRLQELAWLDPLTGLASRRALDERLDTLVDEHVARNRAITVVICDVNGLKRVNDEHGHEAGDHLLRQAAEMISVIAGELPGCLAGRLGGDEFCLLVPDLPAEQVVDAVRRLVELATSLPGAAGLACGVASTHDQVGGIDTTGDLLRLADEAQYRAKRSGVAVPVVAGRPLPPEVAAALTSAPGGSSRSGGRRGHNVAGALVNQTVDKLDACPGDQAVDRLALVAVAVSEAVDAATWWIGVATRTDASLRPVRVVANREPGAVGAHSDCCLGEDQSFALDSYPSLDQAARGGWFATAWSEEEPSDPQEQGSLAASGCRQLAAAGARRGDEQWLVAVCADEWTRPLAAVGPALRALVAQALSDAG
;
A
#
# COMPACT_ATOMS: atom_id res chain seq x y z
N MET A 1 -19.44 6.53 -61.00
CA MET A 1 -18.35 6.10 -61.91
C MET A 1 -17.14 5.85 -61.05
N ILE A 2 -16.75 4.58 -60.93
CA ILE A 2 -15.67 4.09 -60.06
C ILE A 2 -14.35 4.18 -60.84
N GLY A 3 -13.27 4.69 -60.24
CA GLY A 3 -11.97 4.76 -60.90
C GLY A 3 -10.81 5.11 -59.96
N ARG A 4 -9.97 4.11 -59.71
CA ARG A 4 -8.67 4.13 -59.01
C ARG A 4 -7.68 5.15 -59.59
N VAL A 5 -6.77 5.67 -58.75
CA VAL A 5 -5.43 6.13 -59.17
C VAL A 5 -4.37 5.56 -58.20
N THR A 6 -3.29 5.05 -58.79
CA THR A 6 -2.10 4.44 -58.18
C THR A 6 -0.88 5.30 -58.51
N LEU A 7 0.04 5.52 -57.57
CA LEU A 7 1.43 6.04 -57.73
C LEU A 7 2.21 5.55 -56.49
N CYS A 8 3.23 4.67 -56.48
CA CYS A 8 4.47 4.46 -57.25
C CYS A 8 5.64 5.39 -56.84
N TYR A 9 6.64 4.87 -56.09
CA TYR A 9 8.05 5.29 -56.06
C TYR A 9 8.89 4.21 -55.32
N LYS A 10 9.65 3.31 -55.96
CA LYS A 10 11.00 3.38 -56.58
C LYS A 10 12.18 3.48 -55.58
N ALA A 11 12.88 2.36 -55.39
CA ALA A 11 14.16 2.23 -54.69
C ALA A 11 15.37 2.40 -55.64
N PRO A 12 16.58 2.75 -55.15
CA PRO A 12 17.82 2.60 -55.89
C PRO A 12 18.67 1.42 -55.39
N ARG A 13 19.21 0.63 -56.34
CA ARG A 13 20.31 -0.33 -56.20
C ARG A 13 21.51 0.20 -56.99
N ILE A 14 22.69 0.27 -56.36
CA ILE A 14 24.05 0.23 -56.96
C ILE A 14 24.97 -0.24 -55.81
N GLY A 15 25.94 -1.15 -55.91
CA GLY A 15 26.56 -1.96 -56.96
C GLY A 15 27.67 -2.79 -56.29
N ARG A 16 27.95 -3.99 -56.81
CA ARG A 16 28.91 -4.97 -56.27
C ARG A 16 30.38 -4.60 -56.57
N GLY A 17 31.28 -4.98 -55.67
CA GLY A 17 32.71 -5.20 -55.96
C GLY A 17 33.20 -6.45 -55.22
N HIS A 18 33.75 -7.42 -55.96
CA HIS A 18 34.34 -8.67 -55.46
C HIS A 18 35.80 -8.47 -54.99
N GLY A 19 36.22 -9.22 -53.97
CA GLY A 19 37.62 -9.36 -53.57
C GLY A 19 37.80 -10.53 -52.58
N HIS A 20 38.75 -11.41 -52.88
CA HIS A 20 39.00 -12.72 -52.27
C HIS A 20 39.48 -12.75 -50.80
N CYS A 21 39.18 -13.90 -50.17
CA CYS A 21 39.95 -14.69 -49.19
C CYS A 21 40.86 -14.03 -48.14
N ALA A 22 40.60 -14.31 -46.87
CA ALA A 22 41.55 -15.03 -45.99
C ALA A 22 40.86 -15.51 -44.70
N HIS A 23 41.02 -16.80 -44.40
CA HIS A 23 40.91 -17.37 -43.06
C HIS A 23 41.79 -16.59 -42.09
N HIS A 24 41.30 -16.30 -40.88
CA HIS A 24 42.09 -16.36 -39.65
C HIS A 24 41.16 -16.69 -38.48
N ASP A 25 41.26 -17.94 -38.04
CA ASP A 25 40.82 -18.40 -36.72
C ASP A 25 41.68 -17.70 -35.66
N HIS A 26 41.04 -17.02 -34.73
CA HIS A 26 41.60 -16.82 -33.39
C HIS A 26 40.48 -16.97 -32.35
N THR A 27 40.35 -18.21 -31.90
CA THR A 27 39.74 -18.58 -30.62
C THR A 27 40.58 -18.02 -29.46
N TYR A 28 39.98 -17.15 -28.65
CA TYR A 28 40.34 -17.02 -27.24
C TYR A 28 39.10 -17.35 -26.40
N GLY A 29 39.24 -18.38 -25.57
CA GLY A 29 38.16 -18.97 -24.79
C GLY A 29 37.63 -18.06 -23.70
N LEU A 30 36.31 -18.08 -23.55
CA LEU A 30 35.61 -17.78 -22.31
C LEU A 30 34.77 -19.01 -21.97
N GLY A 31 35.06 -19.59 -20.79
CA GLY A 31 34.35 -20.76 -20.26
C GLY A 31 32.88 -20.48 -19.95
N PRO A 32 32.10 -21.53 -19.65
CA PRO A 32 30.66 -21.40 -19.47
C PRO A 32 30.34 -20.76 -18.12
N VAL A 33 29.94 -19.49 -18.13
CA VAL A 33 29.27 -18.88 -16.98
C VAL A 33 27.80 -19.32 -17.00
N ARG A 34 27.49 -20.36 -16.24
CA ARG A 34 26.12 -20.78 -15.93
C ARG A 34 25.48 -19.77 -14.97
N GLY A 35 24.32 -19.26 -15.36
CA GLY A 35 23.18 -19.03 -14.48
C GLY A 35 23.17 -17.75 -13.63
N LEU A 36 22.80 -16.60 -14.22
CA LEU A 36 22.08 -15.52 -13.50
C LEU A 36 21.47 -14.42 -14.42
N ALA A 37 21.70 -14.43 -15.74
CA ALA A 37 21.28 -13.35 -16.63
C ALA A 37 19.89 -13.50 -17.32
N ALA A 38 19.08 -14.51 -16.96
CA ALA A 38 17.87 -14.83 -17.73
C ALA A 38 16.57 -14.10 -17.29
N ARG A 39 16.55 -13.45 -16.11
CA ARG A 39 15.36 -12.72 -15.61
C ARG A 39 15.37 -11.21 -15.96
N GLY A 40 16.55 -10.57 -16.00
CA GLY A 40 16.68 -9.15 -16.38
C GLY A 40 16.43 -8.86 -17.87
N CYS A 41 16.86 -9.75 -18.77
CA CYS A 41 16.74 -9.53 -20.22
C CYS A 41 15.31 -9.61 -20.76
N ARG A 42 14.40 -10.38 -20.13
CA ARG A 42 12.98 -10.43 -20.56
C ARG A 42 12.22 -9.16 -20.17
N ARG A 43 12.51 -8.58 -19.00
CA ARG A 43 11.89 -7.32 -18.52
C ARG A 43 12.35 -6.11 -19.35
N ALA A 44 13.62 -6.05 -19.75
CA ALA A 44 14.16 -4.99 -20.60
C ALA A 44 13.64 -5.05 -22.05
N ALA A 45 13.52 -6.26 -22.64
CA ALA A 45 12.96 -6.43 -23.98
C ALA A 45 11.45 -6.12 -24.06
N HIS A 46 10.70 -6.37 -22.97
CA HIS A 46 9.29 -5.99 -22.87
C HIS A 46 9.12 -4.46 -22.75
N ARG A 47 10.01 -3.74 -22.05
CA ARG A 47 10.03 -2.26 -21.99
C ARG A 47 10.33 -1.62 -23.35
N ALA A 48 11.35 -2.09 -24.07
CA ALA A 48 11.71 -1.48 -25.37
C ALA A 48 10.62 -1.66 -26.45
N ALA A 49 9.90 -2.80 -26.45
CA ALA A 49 8.76 -3.03 -27.35
C ALA A 49 7.46 -2.33 -26.88
N HIS A 50 7.40 -1.95 -25.60
CA HIS A 50 6.34 -1.16 -24.97
C HIS A 50 6.51 0.33 -25.31
N ASP A 51 7.71 0.88 -25.18
CA ASP A 51 8.02 2.29 -25.49
C ASP A 51 7.72 2.64 -26.96
N GLN A 52 8.08 1.76 -27.91
CA GLN A 52 7.81 2.00 -29.34
C GLN A 52 6.31 2.03 -29.71
N ARG A 53 5.45 1.29 -29.00
CA ARG A 53 3.99 1.31 -29.26
C ARG A 53 3.30 2.48 -28.57
N HIS A 54 3.73 2.84 -27.36
CA HIS A 54 3.32 4.09 -26.69
C HIS A 54 3.62 5.31 -27.57
N THR A 55 4.81 5.40 -28.17
CA THR A 55 5.19 6.56 -28.99
C THR A 55 4.36 6.76 -30.26
N SER A 56 3.89 5.70 -30.93
CA SER A 56 3.08 5.83 -32.16
C SER A 56 1.61 6.13 -31.90
N GLN A 57 1.14 5.88 -30.68
CA GLN A 57 -0.28 5.87 -30.33
C GLN A 57 -0.66 7.05 -29.42
N ALA A 58 0.28 7.50 -28.56
CA ALA A 58 0.24 8.82 -27.94
C ALA A 58 0.05 9.92 -28.99
N ALA A 59 0.72 9.80 -30.15
CA ALA A 59 0.56 10.73 -31.26
C ALA A 59 -0.88 10.86 -31.81
N GLY A 60 -1.71 9.81 -31.69
CA GLY A 60 -3.12 9.84 -32.12
C GLY A 60 -4.08 10.40 -31.07
N ASP A 61 -3.78 10.17 -29.79
CA ASP A 61 -4.54 10.74 -28.67
C ASP A 61 -4.26 12.24 -28.53
N ASP A 62 -3.01 12.65 -28.75
CA ASP A 62 -2.59 14.06 -28.79
C ASP A 62 -3.31 14.83 -29.91
N GLU A 63 -3.55 14.20 -31.06
CA GLU A 63 -4.25 14.83 -32.18
C GLU A 63 -5.75 15.05 -31.86
N LEU A 64 -6.40 14.09 -31.20
CA LEU A 64 -7.79 14.23 -30.74
C LEU A 64 -7.91 15.32 -29.67
N LEU A 65 -7.02 15.33 -28.69
CA LEU A 65 -7.01 16.35 -27.63
C LEU A 65 -6.73 17.74 -28.19
N ARG A 66 -5.80 17.89 -29.13
CA ARG A 66 -5.56 19.16 -29.83
C ARG A 66 -6.78 19.65 -30.59
N TYR A 67 -7.45 18.77 -31.34
CA TYR A 67 -8.67 19.14 -32.05
C TYR A 67 -9.77 19.57 -31.07
N ALA A 68 -9.94 18.82 -29.97
CA ALA A 68 -10.89 19.15 -28.91
C ALA A 68 -10.59 20.51 -28.27
N ALA A 69 -9.33 20.79 -27.92
CA ALA A 69 -8.92 22.07 -27.33
C ALA A 69 -9.16 23.25 -28.28
N ALA A 70 -8.81 23.09 -29.56
CA ALA A 70 -9.04 24.12 -30.57
C ALA A 70 -10.54 24.38 -30.81
N ALA A 71 -11.34 23.32 -30.87
CA ALA A 71 -12.79 23.43 -31.02
C ALA A 71 -13.43 24.11 -29.79
N ALA A 72 -13.00 23.72 -28.58
CA ALA A 72 -13.43 24.32 -27.32
C ALA A 72 -13.10 25.82 -27.29
N ARG A 73 -11.86 26.20 -27.64
CA ARG A 73 -11.41 27.59 -27.66
C ARG A 73 -12.24 28.44 -28.61
N GLN A 74 -12.46 27.95 -29.83
CA GLN A 74 -13.25 28.67 -30.83
C GLN A 74 -14.70 28.84 -30.37
N ALA A 75 -15.28 27.79 -29.79
CA ALA A 75 -16.68 27.78 -29.41
C ALA A 75 -16.96 28.63 -28.15
N LEU A 76 -16.04 28.63 -27.18
CA LEU A 76 -16.10 29.47 -25.97
C LEU A 76 -15.61 30.91 -26.19
N ARG A 77 -15.10 31.23 -27.38
CA ARG A 77 -14.41 32.50 -27.68
C ARG A 77 -13.35 32.79 -26.63
N ALA A 78 -12.59 31.77 -26.27
CA ALA A 78 -11.52 31.88 -25.31
C ALA A 78 -10.23 32.32 -26.01
N SER A 79 -9.37 33.03 -25.28
CA SER A 79 -8.02 33.36 -25.71
C SER A 79 -7.12 32.13 -25.68
N SER A 80 -7.21 31.30 -24.64
CA SER A 80 -6.58 29.98 -24.58
C SER A 80 -7.50 28.94 -23.95
N VAL A 81 -7.27 27.67 -24.29
CA VAL A 81 -7.91 26.51 -23.66
C VAL A 81 -6.86 25.45 -23.39
N SER A 82 -6.94 24.87 -22.21
CA SER A 82 -6.18 23.71 -21.77
C SER A 82 -7.11 22.54 -21.52
N ILE A 83 -6.68 21.34 -21.89
CA ILE A 83 -7.32 20.09 -21.45
C ILE A 83 -6.35 19.40 -20.50
N GLU A 84 -6.85 19.13 -19.31
CA GLU A 84 -6.06 18.68 -18.18
C GLU A 84 -6.65 17.37 -17.66
N ARG A 85 -5.80 16.48 -17.13
CA ARG A 85 -6.20 15.16 -16.63
C ARG A 85 -5.74 14.96 -15.21
N PHE A 86 -6.63 14.47 -14.37
CA PHE A 86 -6.29 14.09 -12.99
C PHE A 86 -5.39 12.84 -12.98
N GLU A 87 -4.23 12.97 -12.35
CA GLU A 87 -3.33 11.87 -11.95
C GLU A 87 -3.46 11.71 -10.44
N ARG A 88 -4.60 11.17 -10.01
CA ARG A 88 -5.00 11.07 -8.59
C ARG A 88 -3.99 10.27 -7.76
N GLU A 89 -3.39 9.27 -8.36
CA GLU A 89 -2.35 8.45 -7.73
C GLU A 89 -1.08 9.25 -7.38
N HIS A 90 -0.87 10.41 -8.01
CA HIS A 90 0.21 11.34 -7.72
C HIS A 90 -0.27 12.65 -7.04
N GLY A 91 -1.58 12.87 -6.96
CA GLY A 91 -2.15 14.11 -6.41
C GLY A 91 -2.04 15.32 -7.32
N TRP A 92 -1.93 15.11 -8.64
CA TRP A 92 -1.68 16.17 -9.61
C TRP A 92 -2.78 16.27 -10.67
N LEU A 93 -2.93 17.47 -11.23
CA LEU A 93 -3.64 17.73 -12.47
C LEU A 93 -2.60 18.02 -13.55
N ARG A 94 -2.51 17.15 -14.56
CA ARG A 94 -1.54 17.27 -15.66
C ARG A 94 -2.19 17.96 -16.86
N THR A 95 -1.55 18.99 -17.37
CA THR A 95 -1.93 19.59 -18.66
C THR A 95 -1.53 18.65 -19.78
N LEU A 96 -2.49 18.24 -20.62
CA LEU A 96 -2.22 17.39 -21.77
C LEU A 96 -2.04 18.21 -23.06
N VAL A 97 -2.78 19.32 -23.16
CA VAL A 97 -2.71 20.20 -24.32
C VAL A 97 -3.06 21.62 -23.92
N ASN A 98 -2.35 22.57 -24.51
CA ASN A 98 -2.65 24.00 -24.49
C ASN A 98 -2.90 24.49 -25.94
N ASP A 99 -3.99 25.19 -26.18
CA ASP A 99 -4.31 25.81 -27.47
C ASP A 99 -4.64 27.30 -27.31
N GLY A 100 -4.14 28.14 -28.24
CA GLY A 100 -4.46 29.56 -28.30
C GLY A 100 -3.30 30.50 -27.96
N ASP A 101 -3.64 31.61 -27.32
CA ASP A 101 -2.69 32.65 -26.90
C ASP A 101 -1.96 32.21 -25.62
N LEU A 102 -0.83 31.52 -25.81
CA LEU A 102 -0.04 30.94 -24.73
C LEU A 102 0.89 31.96 -24.07
N ALA A 103 0.98 31.91 -22.74
CA ALA A 103 1.88 32.72 -21.93
C ALA A 103 3.36 32.29 -22.13
N PRO A 104 4.34 33.15 -21.78
CA PRO A 104 5.74 32.78 -21.85
C PRO A 104 6.07 31.52 -21.03
N GLY A 105 6.55 30.47 -21.71
CA GLY A 105 6.90 29.19 -21.10
C GLY A 105 5.85 28.10 -21.28
N GLU A 106 4.62 28.44 -21.64
CA GLU A 106 3.62 27.46 -22.05
C GLU A 106 3.94 26.91 -23.44
N VAL A 107 3.72 25.61 -23.61
CA VAL A 107 3.90 24.92 -24.88
C VAL A 107 2.63 24.13 -25.24
N PRO A 108 2.34 23.89 -26.53
CA PRO A 108 1.09 23.26 -26.93
C PRO A 108 0.88 21.82 -26.43
N LEU A 109 1.94 21.04 -26.29
CA LEU A 109 1.91 19.72 -25.64
C LEU A 109 3.02 19.69 -24.59
N PRO A 110 2.71 20.05 -23.35
CA PRO A 110 3.70 20.03 -22.29
C PRO A 110 3.98 18.58 -21.84
N GLU A 111 5.24 18.27 -21.56
CA GLU A 111 5.62 16.97 -21.00
C GLU A 111 5.44 16.94 -19.47
N ASP A 112 5.78 18.04 -18.79
CA ASP A 112 5.91 18.10 -17.32
C ASP A 112 5.07 19.21 -16.65
N GLU A 113 4.08 19.76 -17.35
CA GLU A 113 3.19 20.78 -16.77
C GLU A 113 2.14 20.12 -15.88
N VAL A 114 2.31 20.26 -14.56
CA VAL A 114 1.46 19.67 -13.53
C VAL A 114 1.13 20.68 -12.44
N TYR A 115 -0.07 20.58 -11.90
CA TYR A 115 -0.59 21.44 -10.84
C TYR A 115 -1.03 20.56 -9.65
N PRO A 116 -0.57 20.83 -8.41
CA PRO A 116 -1.04 20.10 -7.24
C PRO A 116 -2.54 20.32 -7.03
N ILE A 117 -3.31 19.24 -6.91
CA ILE A 117 -4.77 19.31 -6.71
C ILE A 117 -5.11 20.12 -5.45
N ALA A 118 -4.30 19.93 -4.41
CA ALA A 118 -4.41 20.62 -3.12
C ALA A 118 -4.37 22.15 -3.24
N GLU A 119 -3.61 22.70 -4.20
CA GLU A 119 -3.37 24.15 -4.32
C GLU A 119 -4.42 24.84 -5.18
N TYR A 120 -4.94 24.19 -6.22
CA TYR A 120 -5.76 24.85 -7.25
C TYR A 120 -7.25 24.49 -7.20
N TYR A 121 -7.61 23.31 -6.69
CA TYR A 121 -9.00 22.82 -6.77
C TYR A 121 -9.64 22.53 -5.40
N GLY A 122 -8.83 22.39 -4.35
CA GLY A 122 -9.32 22.05 -3.01
C GLY A 122 -10.12 20.74 -2.98
N LEU A 123 -10.74 20.42 -1.84
CA LEU A 123 -11.58 19.22 -1.70
C LEU A 123 -12.99 19.41 -2.27
N ALA A 124 -13.42 20.67 -2.48
CA ALA A 124 -14.78 21.02 -2.88
C ALA A 124 -15.10 20.66 -4.34
N LEU A 125 -14.08 20.46 -5.20
CA LEU A 125 -14.28 20.04 -6.58
C LEU A 125 -14.51 18.53 -6.74
N LEU A 126 -14.28 17.74 -5.69
CA LEU A 126 -14.19 16.29 -5.77
C LEU A 126 -15.41 15.56 -5.20
N ASP A 127 -16.35 16.27 -4.55
CA ASP A 127 -17.62 15.68 -4.13
C ASP A 127 -18.50 15.42 -5.37
N GLU A 128 -18.50 14.15 -5.82
CA GLU A 128 -19.22 13.70 -7.02
C GLU A 128 -20.73 13.97 -6.88
N GLY A 129 -21.20 15.04 -7.52
CA GLY A 129 -22.61 15.38 -7.64
C GLY A 129 -22.91 16.88 -7.77
N GLU A 130 -22.03 17.76 -7.27
CA GLU A 130 -22.32 19.21 -7.19
C GLU A 130 -21.37 20.11 -8.00
N HIS A 131 -20.16 19.66 -8.33
CA HIS A 131 -19.26 20.50 -9.12
C HIS A 131 -19.60 20.45 -10.61
N GLU A 132 -20.39 21.41 -11.05
CA GLU A 132 -20.80 21.54 -12.45
C GLU A 132 -19.90 22.50 -13.27
N GLY A 133 -18.71 22.83 -12.74
CA GLY A 133 -17.80 23.84 -13.28
C GLY A 133 -18.05 25.24 -12.72
N SER A 134 -17.08 26.12 -12.91
CA SER A 134 -17.10 27.49 -12.38
C SER A 134 -16.41 28.46 -13.34
N TYR A 135 -16.51 29.75 -13.07
CA TYR A 135 -15.72 30.77 -13.75
C TYR A 135 -15.28 31.84 -12.76
N SER A 136 -14.08 32.38 -12.95
CA SER A 136 -13.45 33.36 -12.07
C SER A 136 -12.97 34.57 -12.85
N ASN A 137 -12.97 35.75 -12.22
CA ASN A 137 -12.50 37.00 -12.82
C ASN A 137 -11.66 37.79 -11.82
N LEU A 138 -10.52 38.33 -12.26
CA LEU A 138 -9.64 39.17 -11.43
C LEU A 138 -10.31 40.44 -10.90
N ASP A 139 -11.40 40.90 -11.53
CA ASP A 139 -12.19 42.04 -11.06
C ASP A 139 -13.12 41.66 -9.89
N ASP A 140 -13.33 40.37 -9.62
CA ASP A 140 -14.09 39.89 -8.47
C ASP A 140 -13.24 40.01 -7.19
N PRO A 141 -13.66 40.81 -6.19
CA PRO A 141 -12.92 40.94 -4.94
C PRO A 141 -12.86 39.65 -4.10
N ASN A 142 -13.71 38.66 -4.41
CA ASN A 142 -13.78 37.38 -3.71
C ASN A 142 -13.14 36.22 -4.49
N ILE A 143 -12.41 36.51 -5.58
CA ILE A 143 -11.69 35.47 -6.34
C ILE A 143 -10.79 34.64 -5.43
N ASP A 144 -10.72 33.34 -5.70
CA ASP A 144 -9.78 32.46 -5.03
C ASP A 144 -8.32 32.98 -5.20
N PRO A 145 -7.53 33.11 -4.11
CA PRO A 145 -6.17 33.64 -4.20
C PRO A 145 -5.19 32.79 -5.03
N ALA A 146 -5.37 31.47 -5.12
CA ALA A 146 -4.58 30.61 -6.01
C ALA A 146 -4.97 30.86 -7.47
N GLU A 147 -6.26 30.95 -7.76
CA GLU A 147 -6.76 31.25 -9.11
C GLU A 147 -6.33 32.64 -9.59
N ALA A 148 -6.42 33.65 -8.73
CA ALA A 148 -5.93 34.99 -9.04
C ALA A 148 -4.41 35.01 -9.32
N ARG A 149 -3.62 34.21 -8.59
CA ARG A 149 -2.18 34.06 -8.84
C ARG A 149 -1.92 33.38 -10.18
N LEU A 150 -2.70 32.37 -10.55
CA LEU A 150 -2.60 31.68 -11.84
C LEU A 150 -2.92 32.63 -12.99
N LEU A 151 -4.09 33.28 -12.97
CA LEU A 151 -4.51 34.24 -14.00
C LEU A 151 -3.49 35.35 -14.21
N ASN A 152 -2.93 35.90 -13.13
CA ASN A 152 -1.88 36.93 -13.24
C ASN A 152 -0.59 36.39 -13.87
N ARG A 153 -0.17 35.16 -13.53
CA ARG A 153 1.01 34.48 -14.11
C ARG A 153 0.82 34.25 -15.61
N LEU A 154 -0.37 33.84 -16.01
CA LEU A 154 -0.75 33.59 -17.40
C LEU A 154 -1.04 34.88 -18.18
N GLY A 155 -1.13 36.03 -17.51
CA GLY A 155 -1.48 37.30 -18.14
C GLY A 155 -2.94 37.38 -18.60
N LYS A 156 -3.85 36.64 -17.95
CA LYS A 156 -5.27 36.53 -18.28
C LYS A 156 -6.15 37.30 -17.30
N GLN A 157 -7.39 37.60 -17.72
CA GLN A 157 -8.36 38.37 -16.92
C GLN A 157 -9.33 37.45 -16.16
N CYS A 158 -9.80 36.40 -16.84
CA CYS A 158 -10.79 35.50 -16.31
C CYS A 158 -10.59 34.09 -16.87
N SER A 159 -11.14 33.14 -16.15
CA SER A 159 -11.11 31.71 -16.45
C SER A 159 -12.50 31.11 -16.37
N LEU A 160 -12.66 29.99 -17.04
CA LEU A 160 -13.79 29.08 -16.94
C LEU A 160 -13.23 27.67 -16.84
N GLU A 161 -13.68 26.93 -15.85
CA GLU A 161 -13.33 25.53 -15.64
C GLU A 161 -14.58 24.66 -15.78
N VAL A 162 -14.47 23.52 -16.45
CA VAL A 162 -15.57 22.56 -16.54
C VAL A 162 -15.04 21.12 -16.47
N PRO A 163 -15.65 20.25 -15.62
CA PRO A 163 -15.21 18.88 -15.48
C PRO A 163 -15.56 18.02 -16.72
N ILE A 164 -14.63 17.14 -17.08
CA ILE A 164 -14.80 16.08 -18.07
C ILE A 164 -15.15 14.81 -17.31
N ASN A 165 -16.42 14.41 -17.31
CA ASN A 165 -16.89 13.23 -16.59
C ASN A 165 -16.79 11.95 -17.44
N LEU A 166 -16.16 10.90 -16.91
CA LEU A 166 -15.99 9.59 -17.53
C LEU A 166 -16.29 8.48 -16.51
N ASP A 167 -17.17 7.54 -16.85
CA ASP A 167 -17.52 6.38 -16.02
C ASP A 167 -17.89 6.73 -14.55
N GLY A 168 -18.53 7.89 -14.34
CA GLY A 168 -18.96 8.36 -13.02
C GLY A 168 -17.94 9.21 -12.27
N HIS A 169 -16.75 9.42 -12.83
CA HIS A 169 -15.66 10.17 -12.22
C HIS A 169 -15.26 11.39 -13.06
N ILE A 170 -14.77 12.44 -12.40
CA ILE A 170 -14.13 13.55 -13.11
C ILE A 170 -12.77 13.06 -13.66
N TRP A 171 -12.68 12.79 -14.96
CA TRP A 171 -11.44 12.37 -15.61
C TRP A 171 -10.40 13.50 -15.66
N GLY A 172 -10.90 14.72 -15.86
CA GLY A 172 -10.07 15.90 -16.10
C GLY A 172 -10.91 17.16 -16.19
N ILE A 173 -10.29 18.25 -16.63
CA ILE A 173 -10.91 19.58 -16.71
C ILE A 173 -10.62 20.20 -18.07
N ILE A 174 -11.58 20.96 -18.60
CA ILE A 174 -11.32 21.96 -19.63
C ILE A 174 -11.16 23.30 -18.92
N TYR A 175 -9.99 23.90 -19.02
CA TYR A 175 -9.67 25.21 -18.45
C TYR A 175 -9.54 26.23 -19.58
N ALA A 176 -10.46 27.18 -19.65
CA ALA A 176 -10.51 28.21 -20.68
C ALA A 176 -10.20 29.57 -20.08
N THR A 177 -9.42 30.41 -20.77
CA THR A 177 -9.11 31.77 -20.29
C THR A 177 -9.39 32.82 -21.35
N ARG A 178 -9.65 34.05 -20.90
CA ARG A 178 -9.72 35.24 -21.76
C ARG A 178 -8.66 36.27 -21.34
N ALA A 179 -8.12 36.97 -22.33
CA ALA A 179 -7.04 37.93 -22.16
C ALA A 179 -7.52 39.20 -21.44
N ARG A 180 -6.56 40.04 -21.02
CA ARG A 180 -6.86 41.33 -20.40
C ARG A 180 -7.69 42.23 -21.31
N GLY A 181 -8.80 42.73 -20.77
CA GLY A 181 -9.73 43.61 -21.48
C GLY A 181 -10.80 42.89 -22.29
N GLU A 182 -10.83 41.56 -22.30
CA GLU A 182 -11.94 40.78 -22.87
C GLU A 182 -13.10 40.61 -21.87
N ASP A 183 -14.29 40.31 -22.39
CA ASP A 183 -15.50 40.12 -21.58
C ASP A 183 -15.38 38.91 -20.65
N ALA A 184 -15.90 39.04 -19.42
CA ALA A 184 -15.97 37.95 -18.46
C ALA A 184 -16.78 36.74 -19.00
N PHE A 185 -16.43 35.54 -18.55
CA PHE A 185 -17.30 34.38 -18.76
C PHE A 185 -18.63 34.55 -18.03
N THR A 186 -19.65 33.89 -18.55
CA THR A 186 -21.04 33.96 -18.06
C THR A 186 -21.62 32.56 -17.87
N ASP A 187 -22.76 32.44 -17.19
CA ASP A 187 -23.48 31.17 -17.05
C ASP A 187 -23.78 30.51 -18.40
N ARG A 188 -24.03 31.31 -19.45
CA ARG A 188 -24.22 30.79 -20.81
C ARG A 188 -22.95 30.15 -21.36
N ASP A 189 -21.78 30.73 -21.09
CA ASP A 189 -20.51 30.14 -21.50
C ASP A 189 -20.27 28.83 -20.75
N LEU A 190 -20.61 28.77 -19.46
CA LEU A 190 -20.51 27.56 -18.63
C LEU A 190 -21.42 26.43 -19.12
N ASP A 191 -22.70 26.71 -19.37
CA ASP A 191 -23.65 25.74 -19.94
C ASP A 191 -23.16 25.16 -21.27
N PHE A 192 -22.58 26.02 -22.11
CA PHE A 192 -22.01 25.60 -23.38
C PHE A 192 -20.74 24.76 -23.18
N ALA A 193 -19.85 25.18 -22.27
CA ALA A 193 -18.63 24.45 -21.93
C ALA A 193 -18.93 23.03 -21.43
N ARG A 194 -19.99 22.84 -20.63
CA ARG A 194 -20.45 21.51 -20.20
C ARG A 194 -20.82 20.61 -21.38
N SER A 195 -21.45 21.18 -22.40
CA SER A 195 -21.77 20.44 -23.64
C SER A 195 -20.51 20.04 -24.41
N VAL A 196 -19.48 20.90 -24.43
CA VAL A 196 -18.18 20.59 -25.02
C VAL A 196 -17.47 19.49 -24.22
N ALA A 197 -17.43 19.60 -22.89
CA ALA A 197 -16.82 18.61 -22.02
C ALA A 197 -17.44 17.22 -22.19
N ALA A 198 -18.77 17.13 -22.33
CA ALA A 198 -19.46 15.87 -22.62
C ALA A 198 -19.05 15.25 -23.98
N GLN A 199 -18.80 16.08 -25.01
CA GLN A 199 -18.31 15.59 -26.31
C GLN A 199 -16.85 15.11 -26.22
N VAL A 200 -16.00 15.83 -25.48
CA VAL A 200 -14.62 15.43 -25.22
C VAL A 200 -14.58 14.10 -24.47
N ALA A 201 -15.39 13.95 -23.41
CA ALA A 201 -15.54 12.70 -22.67
C ALA A 201 -15.94 11.53 -23.57
N ALA A 202 -16.92 11.73 -24.45
CA ALA A 202 -17.34 10.71 -25.41
C ALA A 202 -16.22 10.32 -26.39
N GLY A 203 -15.43 11.28 -26.86
CA GLY A 203 -14.25 11.05 -27.69
C GLY A 203 -13.18 10.21 -26.98
N ILE A 204 -12.87 10.58 -25.73
CA ILE A 204 -11.94 9.83 -24.87
C ILE A 204 -12.43 8.41 -24.64
N ALA A 205 -13.71 8.22 -24.29
CA ALA A 205 -14.32 6.92 -24.05
C ALA A 205 -14.22 5.99 -25.29
N GLN A 206 -14.44 6.55 -26.48
CA GLN A 206 -14.35 5.82 -27.74
C GLN A 206 -12.91 5.39 -28.05
N GLY A 207 -11.92 6.24 -27.76
CA GLY A 207 -10.49 5.89 -27.87
C GLY A 207 -10.07 4.81 -26.86
N ALA A 208 -10.55 4.92 -25.62
CA ALA A 208 -10.27 4.01 -24.51
C ALA A 208 -10.83 2.59 -24.71
N HIS A 209 -11.84 2.39 -25.58
CA HIS A 209 -12.34 1.05 -25.90
C HIS A 209 -11.26 0.15 -26.54
N THR A 210 -10.22 0.75 -27.15
CA THR A 210 -9.04 0.03 -27.68
C THR A 210 -7.95 -0.19 -26.62
N ARG A 211 -8.03 0.52 -25.47
CA ARG A 211 -7.02 0.62 -24.40
C ARG A 211 -7.36 -0.21 -23.14
N ARG A 212 -8.61 -0.69 -23.02
CA ARG A 212 -9.22 -1.26 -21.80
C ARG A 212 -8.43 -2.37 -21.09
N LEU A 213 -7.54 -3.12 -21.74
CA LEU A 213 -6.84 -4.23 -21.07
C LEU A 213 -5.63 -3.80 -20.22
N GLN A 214 -5.07 -2.60 -20.44
CA GLN A 214 -3.81 -2.19 -19.80
C GLN A 214 -4.00 -1.11 -18.73
N GLU A 215 -4.86 -0.10 -18.95
CA GLU A 215 -5.17 0.91 -17.91
C GLU A 215 -5.96 0.29 -16.73
N LEU A 216 -6.86 -0.68 -17.00
CA LEU A 216 -7.57 -1.43 -15.95
C LEU A 216 -6.64 -2.28 -15.06
N ALA A 217 -5.39 -2.50 -15.46
CA ALA A 217 -4.41 -3.22 -14.66
C ALA A 217 -3.62 -2.31 -13.70
N TRP A 218 -3.65 -0.99 -13.92
CA TRP A 218 -2.82 -0.03 -13.20
C TRP A 218 -3.60 0.86 -12.24
N LEU A 219 -4.85 1.24 -12.56
CA LEU A 219 -5.69 2.08 -11.70
C LEU A 219 -6.86 1.30 -11.10
N ASP A 220 -7.29 1.67 -9.89
CA ASP A 220 -8.53 1.18 -9.28
C ASP A 220 -9.72 1.92 -9.91
N PRO A 221 -10.69 1.19 -10.49
CA PRO A 221 -11.79 1.82 -11.23
C PRO A 221 -12.79 2.55 -10.34
N LEU A 222 -12.81 2.31 -9.02
CA LEU A 222 -13.72 3.01 -8.10
C LEU A 222 -13.11 4.33 -7.62
N THR A 223 -11.81 4.39 -7.38
CA THR A 223 -11.17 5.54 -6.74
C THR A 223 -10.29 6.35 -7.67
N GLY A 224 -9.92 5.80 -8.83
CA GLY A 224 -8.98 6.40 -9.76
C GLY A 224 -7.53 6.47 -9.25
N LEU A 225 -7.25 5.93 -8.05
CA LEU A 225 -5.88 5.78 -7.52
C LEU A 225 -5.18 4.58 -8.15
N ALA A 226 -3.89 4.39 -7.84
CA ALA A 226 -3.16 3.21 -8.26
C ALA A 226 -3.82 1.93 -7.71
N SER A 227 -3.89 0.90 -8.54
CA SER A 227 -4.32 -0.43 -8.13
C SER A 227 -3.28 -1.09 -7.22
N ARG A 228 -3.68 -2.12 -6.48
CA ARG A 228 -2.76 -2.99 -5.74
C ARG A 228 -1.57 -3.45 -6.57
N ARG A 229 -1.81 -3.85 -7.82
CA ARG A 229 -0.75 -4.32 -8.71
C ARG A 229 0.30 -3.23 -8.96
N ALA A 230 -0.15 -2.00 -9.19
CA ALA A 230 0.73 -0.85 -9.41
C ALA A 230 1.58 -0.54 -8.17
N LEU A 231 0.96 -0.62 -6.98
CA LEU A 231 1.66 -0.47 -5.71
C LEU A 231 2.72 -1.55 -5.50
N ASP A 232 2.37 -2.83 -5.73
CA ASP A 232 3.30 -3.96 -5.60
C ASP A 232 4.52 -3.77 -6.53
N GLU A 233 4.29 -3.45 -7.81
CA GLU A 233 5.37 -3.22 -8.79
C GLU A 233 6.25 -2.01 -8.44
N ARG A 234 5.65 -0.93 -7.89
CA ARG A 234 6.39 0.26 -7.46
C ARG A 234 7.20 -0.01 -6.20
N LEU A 235 6.63 -0.68 -5.20
CA LEU A 235 7.33 -0.96 -3.95
C LEU A 235 8.52 -1.91 -4.18
N ASP A 236 8.36 -2.94 -5.03
CA ASP A 236 9.48 -3.79 -5.44
C ASP A 236 10.64 -2.95 -6.02
N THR A 237 10.33 -1.98 -6.86
CA THR A 237 11.34 -1.08 -7.44
C THR A 237 12.01 -0.21 -6.38
N LEU A 238 11.23 0.33 -5.43
CA LEU A 238 11.77 1.15 -4.35
C LEU A 238 12.68 0.34 -3.43
N VAL A 239 12.31 -0.89 -3.08
CA VAL A 239 13.13 -1.79 -2.26
C VAL A 239 14.44 -2.13 -2.97
N ASP A 240 14.39 -2.44 -4.27
CA ASP A 240 15.61 -2.64 -5.07
C ASP A 240 16.53 -1.39 -5.03
N GLU A 241 15.96 -0.19 -5.09
CA GLU A 241 16.71 1.07 -4.96
C GLU A 241 17.28 1.29 -3.54
N HIS A 242 16.53 0.92 -2.50
CA HIS A 242 16.98 0.97 -1.11
C HIS A 242 18.17 0.04 -0.88
N VAL A 243 18.04 -1.24 -1.25
CA VAL A 243 19.10 -2.23 -1.11
C VAL A 243 20.36 -1.83 -1.90
N ALA A 244 20.18 -1.31 -3.11
CA ALA A 244 21.31 -0.95 -3.98
C ALA A 244 21.97 0.40 -3.64
N ARG A 245 21.21 1.39 -3.14
CA ARG A 245 21.67 2.79 -3.03
C ARG A 245 21.37 3.44 -1.69
N ASN A 246 20.83 2.71 -0.73
CA ASN A 246 20.42 3.21 0.58
C ASN A 246 19.46 4.40 0.50
N ARG A 247 18.59 4.41 -0.53
CA ARG A 247 17.50 5.40 -0.66
C ARG A 247 16.40 5.08 0.32
N ALA A 248 15.89 6.08 1.02
CA ALA A 248 14.85 5.83 2.01
C ALA A 248 13.51 5.51 1.35
N ILE A 249 12.70 4.73 2.04
CA ILE A 249 11.32 4.43 1.64
C ILE A 249 10.45 4.60 2.88
N THR A 250 9.32 5.27 2.70
CA THR A 250 8.24 5.28 3.69
C THR A 250 6.99 4.69 3.08
N VAL A 251 6.37 3.75 3.79
CA VAL A 251 5.09 3.12 3.45
C VAL A 251 4.05 3.58 4.46
N VAL A 252 2.91 4.01 3.97
CA VAL A 252 1.75 4.37 4.79
C VAL A 252 0.59 3.46 4.42
N ILE A 253 -0.01 2.80 5.40
CA ILE A 253 -1.25 2.03 5.23
C ILE A 253 -2.39 2.80 5.89
N CYS A 254 -3.48 3.01 5.16
CA CYS A 254 -4.66 3.72 5.63
C CYS A 254 -5.89 2.80 5.53
N ASP A 255 -6.76 2.85 6.52
CA ASP A 255 -8.04 2.11 6.53
C ASP A 255 -9.20 3.05 6.86
N VAL A 256 -10.27 2.94 6.08
CA VAL A 256 -11.50 3.71 6.30
C VAL A 256 -12.33 3.09 7.43
N ASN A 257 -12.40 3.79 8.55
CA ASN A 257 -13.16 3.33 9.70
C ASN A 257 -14.68 3.35 9.45
N GLY A 258 -15.36 2.25 9.72
CA GLY A 258 -16.83 2.21 9.72
C GLY A 258 -17.48 1.96 8.35
N LEU A 259 -16.73 1.66 7.29
CA LEU A 259 -17.28 1.40 5.95
C LEU A 259 -18.39 0.31 5.96
N LYS A 260 -18.22 -0.75 6.75
CA LYS A 260 -19.25 -1.80 6.87
C LYS A 260 -20.57 -1.25 7.43
N ARG A 261 -20.49 -0.39 8.47
CA ARG A 261 -21.68 0.23 9.07
C ARG A 261 -22.39 1.12 8.07
N VAL A 262 -21.65 1.92 7.30
CA VAL A 262 -22.21 2.76 6.23
C VAL A 262 -22.91 1.91 5.17
N ASN A 263 -22.27 0.82 4.72
CA ASN A 263 -22.88 -0.11 3.77
C ASN A 263 -24.17 -0.75 4.32
N ASP A 264 -24.15 -1.18 5.58
CA ASP A 264 -25.28 -1.87 6.21
C ASP A 264 -26.47 -0.91 6.46
N GLU A 265 -26.20 0.38 6.75
CA GLU A 265 -27.22 1.39 7.06
C GLU A 265 -27.74 2.14 5.82
N HIS A 266 -26.88 2.43 4.84
CA HIS A 266 -27.16 3.33 3.72
C HIS A 266 -26.95 2.68 2.34
N GLY A 267 -26.56 1.41 2.29
CA GLY A 267 -26.33 0.67 1.06
C GLY A 267 -24.93 0.83 0.46
N HIS A 268 -24.63 0.02 -0.54
CA HIS A 268 -23.29 -0.03 -1.16
C HIS A 268 -22.91 1.24 -1.92
N GLU A 269 -23.87 1.95 -2.51
CA GLU A 269 -23.61 3.22 -3.19
C GLU A 269 -23.05 4.28 -2.23
N ALA A 270 -23.57 4.34 -1.01
CA ALA A 270 -23.06 5.24 0.02
C ALA A 270 -21.65 4.85 0.51
N GLY A 271 -21.36 3.54 0.59
CA GLY A 271 -20.01 3.07 0.90
C GLY A 271 -19.00 3.34 -0.22
N ASP A 272 -19.43 3.22 -1.47
CA ASP A 272 -18.62 3.55 -2.64
C ASP A 272 -18.31 5.05 -2.68
N HIS A 273 -19.29 5.92 -2.37
CA HIS A 273 -19.07 7.36 -2.24
C HIS A 273 -18.09 7.70 -1.12
N LEU A 274 -18.22 7.06 0.05
CA LEU A 274 -17.26 7.22 1.15
C LEU A 274 -15.83 6.83 0.74
N LEU A 275 -15.68 5.75 -0.04
CA LEU A 275 -14.37 5.31 -0.52
C LEU A 275 -13.74 6.30 -1.51
N ARG A 276 -14.55 6.96 -2.34
CA ARG A 276 -14.09 8.02 -3.24
C ARG A 276 -13.61 9.25 -2.48
N GLN A 277 -14.41 9.71 -1.51
CA GLN A 277 -14.03 10.84 -0.66
C GLN A 277 -12.72 10.56 0.11
N ALA A 278 -12.55 9.35 0.64
CA ALA A 278 -11.29 8.96 1.27
C ALA A 278 -10.12 8.98 0.28
N ALA A 279 -10.32 8.48 -0.94
CA ALA A 279 -9.30 8.47 -1.98
C ALA A 279 -8.88 9.88 -2.43
N GLU A 280 -9.82 10.81 -2.47
CA GLU A 280 -9.57 12.23 -2.81
C GLU A 280 -8.71 12.91 -1.76
N MET A 281 -9.02 12.73 -0.48
CA MET A 281 -8.20 13.23 0.62
C MET A 281 -6.78 12.65 0.56
N ILE A 282 -6.67 11.35 0.27
CA ILE A 282 -5.37 10.68 0.08
C ILE A 282 -4.61 11.26 -1.12
N SER A 283 -5.28 11.50 -2.24
CA SER A 283 -4.71 12.10 -3.45
C SER A 283 -4.15 13.49 -3.17
N VAL A 284 -4.91 14.34 -2.46
CA VAL A 284 -4.47 15.68 -2.05
C VAL A 284 -3.16 15.61 -1.25
N ILE A 285 -3.10 14.72 -0.26
CA ILE A 285 -1.92 14.55 0.59
C ILE A 285 -0.73 13.94 -0.18
N ALA A 286 -0.99 13.03 -1.12
CA ALA A 286 0.05 12.49 -1.99
C ALA A 286 0.71 13.59 -2.85
N GLY A 287 -0.06 14.57 -3.32
CA GLY A 287 0.44 15.70 -4.10
C GLY A 287 1.42 16.61 -3.35
N GLU A 288 1.36 16.62 -2.01
CA GLU A 288 2.32 17.34 -1.15
C GLU A 288 3.65 16.59 -0.96
N LEU A 289 3.69 15.30 -1.31
CA LEU A 289 4.81 14.40 -1.05
C LEU A 289 5.52 14.06 -2.38
N PRO A 290 6.73 14.61 -2.63
CA PRO A 290 7.42 14.42 -3.91
C PRO A 290 7.63 12.95 -4.27
N GLY A 291 7.18 12.56 -5.47
CA GLY A 291 7.34 11.19 -5.99
C GLY A 291 6.47 10.13 -5.30
N CYS A 292 5.52 10.56 -4.46
CA CYS A 292 4.56 9.68 -3.81
C CYS A 292 3.64 8.99 -4.83
N LEU A 293 3.39 7.70 -4.60
CA LEU A 293 2.35 6.95 -5.31
C LEU A 293 1.29 6.49 -4.30
N ALA A 294 0.07 6.98 -4.45
CA ALA A 294 -1.10 6.57 -3.69
C ALA A 294 -1.93 5.54 -4.44
N GLY A 295 -2.41 4.53 -3.73
CA GLY A 295 -3.20 3.45 -4.32
C GLY A 295 -4.15 2.78 -3.35
N ARG A 296 -5.04 1.95 -3.89
CA ARG A 296 -5.98 1.13 -3.13
C ARG A 296 -5.53 -0.33 -3.16
N LEU A 297 -5.36 -0.90 -1.97
CA LEU A 297 -5.01 -2.33 -1.81
C LEU A 297 -6.23 -3.23 -2.01
N GLY A 298 -7.42 -2.72 -1.65
CA GLY A 298 -8.72 -3.35 -1.83
C GLY A 298 -9.63 -3.08 -0.63
N GLY A 299 -10.95 -3.26 -0.79
CA GLY A 299 -11.88 -3.01 0.32
C GLY A 299 -11.81 -1.56 0.82
N ASP A 300 -11.54 -1.37 2.11
CA ASP A 300 -11.33 -0.11 2.82
C ASP A 300 -9.85 0.32 2.94
N GLU A 301 -8.92 -0.42 2.34
CA GLU A 301 -7.49 -0.25 2.56
C GLU A 301 -6.80 0.50 1.40
N PHE A 302 -6.01 1.50 1.77
CA PHE A 302 -5.21 2.34 0.89
C PHE A 302 -3.74 2.32 1.32
N CYS A 303 -2.86 2.70 0.39
CA CYS A 303 -1.43 2.72 0.60
C CYS A 303 -0.80 3.95 -0.07
N LEU A 304 0.14 4.60 0.61
CA LEU A 304 1.04 5.59 0.03
C LEU A 304 2.48 5.07 0.07
N LEU A 305 3.16 5.16 -1.06
CA LEU A 305 4.58 4.83 -1.22
C LEU A 305 5.37 6.11 -1.43
N VAL A 306 6.19 6.51 -0.46
CA VAL A 306 6.93 7.76 -0.50
C VAL A 306 8.44 7.48 -0.58
N PRO A 307 9.08 7.76 -1.73
CA PRO A 307 10.51 7.58 -1.89
C PRO A 307 11.31 8.77 -1.37
N ASP A 308 12.43 8.49 -0.71
CA ASP A 308 13.53 9.42 -0.45
C ASP A 308 13.12 10.73 0.26
N LEU A 309 12.13 10.64 1.15
CA LEU A 309 11.65 11.77 1.95
C LEU A 309 11.84 11.48 3.45
N PRO A 310 12.25 12.48 4.26
CA PRO A 310 12.37 12.30 5.71
C PRO A 310 11.05 11.84 6.33
N ALA A 311 11.12 10.83 7.20
CA ALA A 311 9.95 10.21 7.81
C ALA A 311 9.03 11.23 8.52
N GLU A 312 9.59 12.25 9.18
CA GLU A 312 8.78 13.28 9.85
C GLU A 312 7.91 14.08 8.90
N GLN A 313 8.39 14.38 7.69
CA GLN A 313 7.59 15.11 6.70
C GLN A 313 6.38 14.28 6.25
N VAL A 314 6.58 12.96 6.09
CA VAL A 314 5.50 12.03 5.77
C VAL A 314 4.52 11.92 6.94
N VAL A 315 5.01 11.77 8.17
CA VAL A 315 4.17 11.67 9.37
C VAL A 315 3.32 12.92 9.57
N ASP A 316 3.88 14.12 9.35
CA ASP A 316 3.14 15.38 9.43
C ASP A 316 2.05 15.48 8.35
N ALA A 317 2.33 15.03 7.13
CA ALA A 317 1.33 14.96 6.06
C ALA A 317 0.22 13.96 6.37
N VAL A 318 0.57 12.78 6.89
CA VAL A 318 -0.40 11.77 7.31
C VAL A 318 -1.22 12.25 8.52
N ARG A 319 -0.64 13.05 9.43
CA ARG A 319 -1.40 13.66 10.52
C ARG A 319 -2.50 14.59 9.99
N ARG A 320 -2.17 15.45 9.02
CA ARG A 320 -3.17 16.28 8.31
C ARG A 320 -4.23 15.43 7.61
N LEU A 321 -3.84 14.32 6.97
CA LEU A 321 -4.79 13.37 6.36
C LEU A 321 -5.80 12.84 7.38
N VAL A 322 -5.31 12.38 8.53
CA VAL A 322 -6.17 11.80 9.58
C VAL A 322 -7.09 12.85 10.17
N GLU A 323 -6.59 14.07 10.42
CA GLU A 323 -7.39 15.21 10.88
C GLU A 323 -8.49 15.55 9.86
N LEU A 324 -8.13 15.66 8.58
CA LEU A 324 -9.07 15.95 7.51
C LEU A 324 -10.17 14.87 7.41
N ALA A 325 -9.78 13.61 7.51
CA ALA A 325 -10.68 12.48 7.42
C ALA A 325 -11.72 12.41 8.56
N THR A 326 -11.53 13.13 9.66
CA THR A 326 -12.56 13.24 10.71
C THR A 326 -13.86 13.86 10.21
N SER A 327 -13.81 14.60 9.10
CA SER A 327 -14.98 15.20 8.45
C SER A 327 -15.76 14.24 7.54
N LEU A 328 -15.25 13.02 7.30
CA LEU A 328 -15.90 12.06 6.39
C LEU A 328 -17.30 11.65 6.90
N PRO A 329 -18.36 11.83 6.09
CA PRO A 329 -19.71 11.49 6.48
C PRO A 329 -19.85 10.00 6.82
N GLY A 330 -20.31 9.69 8.03
CA GLY A 330 -20.61 8.32 8.45
C GLY A 330 -19.38 7.43 8.71
N ALA A 331 -18.17 7.85 8.33
CA ALA A 331 -16.93 7.20 8.75
C ALA A 331 -16.43 7.75 10.09
N ALA A 332 -15.67 6.95 10.83
CA ALA A 332 -14.97 7.39 12.04
C ALA A 332 -13.52 7.83 11.71
N GLY A 333 -13.33 8.44 10.53
CA GLY A 333 -12.02 8.85 10.01
C GLY A 333 -11.19 7.74 9.38
N LEU A 334 -9.90 8.04 9.18
CA LEU A 334 -8.89 7.12 8.69
C LEU A 334 -7.98 6.66 9.83
N ALA A 335 -7.76 5.35 9.94
CA ALA A 335 -6.68 4.81 10.76
C ALA A 335 -5.44 4.64 9.89
N CYS A 336 -4.32 5.28 10.28
CA CYS A 336 -3.10 5.32 9.48
C CYS A 336 -1.89 4.76 10.25
N GLY A 337 -1.16 3.86 9.60
CA GLY A 337 0.11 3.31 10.06
C GLY A 337 1.24 3.67 9.13
N VAL A 338 2.38 4.06 9.68
CA VAL A 338 3.56 4.50 8.92
C VAL A 338 4.74 3.59 9.26
N ALA A 339 5.46 3.11 8.25
CA ALA A 339 6.75 2.44 8.42
C ALA A 339 7.78 3.09 7.49
N SER A 340 8.94 3.46 8.03
CA SER A 340 10.00 4.10 7.27
C SER A 340 11.34 3.41 7.50
N THR A 341 12.14 3.26 6.45
CA THR A 341 13.54 2.82 6.56
C THR A 341 14.44 3.84 7.29
N HIS A 342 13.95 5.07 7.52
CA HIS A 342 14.64 6.05 8.36
C HIS A 342 14.51 5.75 9.86
N ASP A 343 13.48 5.01 10.25
CA ASP A 343 13.22 4.67 11.65
C ASP A 343 13.93 3.37 12.05
N GLN A 344 14.05 3.13 13.36
CA GLN A 344 14.65 1.90 13.89
C GLN A 344 13.67 0.73 13.81
N VAL A 345 13.44 0.23 12.59
CA VAL A 345 12.47 -0.84 12.30
C VAL A 345 13.13 -2.19 11.97
N GLY A 346 14.45 -2.30 12.11
CA GLY A 346 15.21 -3.50 11.76
C GLY A 346 15.67 -3.52 10.30
N GLY A 347 16.27 -4.63 9.87
CA GLY A 347 16.70 -4.82 8.47
C GLY A 347 15.49 -4.97 7.55
N ILE A 348 15.51 -4.29 6.40
CA ILE A 348 14.46 -4.37 5.39
C ILE A 348 15.04 -4.99 4.13
N ASP A 349 14.82 -6.29 3.95
CA ASP A 349 15.35 -7.05 2.83
C ASP A 349 14.29 -7.31 1.75
N THR A 350 13.00 -7.18 2.08
CA THR A 350 11.89 -7.48 1.17
C THR A 350 10.74 -6.47 1.23
N THR A 351 9.98 -6.41 0.13
CA THR A 351 8.69 -5.69 0.01
C THR A 351 7.71 -6.02 1.14
N GLY A 352 7.70 -7.27 1.61
CA GLY A 352 6.78 -7.72 2.65
C GLY A 352 7.06 -7.13 4.02
N ASP A 353 8.32 -6.78 4.31
CA ASP A 353 8.73 -6.32 5.64
C ASP A 353 8.16 -4.95 5.98
N LEU A 354 8.28 -3.99 5.05
CA LEU A 354 7.72 -2.63 5.22
C LEU A 354 6.20 -2.62 5.27
N LEU A 355 5.54 -3.37 4.39
CA LEU A 355 4.08 -3.46 4.36
C LEU A 355 3.54 -4.02 5.68
N ARG A 356 4.16 -5.08 6.21
CA ARG A 356 3.77 -5.70 7.48
C ARG A 356 3.91 -4.72 8.65
N LEU A 357 5.00 -3.97 8.71
CA LEU A 357 5.24 -2.98 9.77
C LEU A 357 4.21 -1.84 9.72
N ALA A 358 3.91 -1.33 8.53
CA ALA A 358 2.92 -0.27 8.35
C ALA A 358 1.50 -0.76 8.67
N ASP A 359 1.15 -1.99 8.28
CA ASP A 359 -0.13 -2.65 8.61
C ASP A 359 -0.30 -2.83 10.13
N GLU A 360 0.74 -3.29 10.83
CA GLU A 360 0.72 -3.43 12.29
C GLU A 360 0.54 -2.09 13.01
N ALA A 361 1.23 -1.05 12.54
CA ALA A 361 1.05 0.31 13.05
C ALA A 361 -0.38 0.81 12.80
N GLN A 362 -0.92 0.57 11.61
CA GLN A 362 -2.27 0.97 11.23
C GLN A 362 -3.30 0.28 12.12
N TYR A 363 -3.11 -1.02 12.39
CA TYR A 363 -4.00 -1.78 13.25
C TYR A 363 -4.03 -1.23 14.68
N ARG A 364 -2.87 -0.79 15.21
CA ARG A 364 -2.79 -0.12 16.52
C ARG A 364 -3.54 1.22 16.51
N ALA A 365 -3.40 2.00 15.44
CA ALA A 365 -4.17 3.24 15.26
C ALA A 365 -5.69 2.95 15.23
N LYS A 366 -6.12 1.94 14.49
CA LYS A 366 -7.53 1.54 14.39
C LYS A 366 -8.11 1.09 15.72
N ARG A 367 -7.35 0.32 16.51
CA ARG A 367 -7.79 -0.17 17.83
C ARG A 367 -7.88 0.92 18.89
N SER A 368 -7.04 1.95 18.82
CA SER A 368 -7.10 3.05 19.77
C SER A 368 -8.36 3.90 19.58
N GLY A 369 -8.88 3.94 18.35
CA GLY A 369 -10.00 4.80 17.98
C GLY A 369 -9.66 6.29 17.99
N VAL A 370 -8.37 6.63 18.14
CA VAL A 370 -7.89 8.01 18.18
C VAL A 370 -7.43 8.41 16.77
N ALA A 371 -7.79 9.64 16.36
CA ALA A 371 -7.45 10.21 15.07
C ALA A 371 -5.99 10.68 15.02
N VAL A 372 -5.03 9.77 15.22
CA VAL A 372 -3.60 10.04 15.19
C VAL A 372 -2.86 8.89 14.51
N PRO A 373 -1.91 9.16 13.58
CA PRO A 373 -1.14 8.10 12.95
C PRO A 373 -0.19 7.43 13.94
N VAL A 374 0.04 6.12 13.74
CA VAL A 374 1.03 5.34 14.49
C VAL A 374 2.22 5.05 13.59
N VAL A 375 3.43 5.18 14.13
CA VAL A 375 4.68 4.94 13.39
C VAL A 375 5.36 3.68 13.94
N ALA A 376 5.68 2.74 13.06
CA ALA A 376 6.43 1.54 13.41
C ALA A 376 7.84 1.89 13.91
N GLY A 377 8.31 1.19 14.95
CA GLY A 377 9.63 1.44 15.55
C GLY A 377 9.73 2.71 16.41
N ARG A 378 8.64 3.48 16.57
CA ARG A 378 8.59 4.63 17.48
C ARG A 378 7.71 4.36 18.70
N PRO A 379 7.92 5.07 19.83
CA PRO A 379 6.97 5.06 20.94
C PRO A 379 5.56 5.48 20.47
N LEU A 380 4.54 4.82 21.01
CA LEU A 380 3.15 5.19 20.71
C LEU A 380 2.86 6.62 21.16
N PRO A 381 2.05 7.39 20.41
CA PRO A 381 1.51 8.65 20.90
C PRO A 381 0.81 8.46 22.25
N PRO A 382 0.95 9.40 23.21
CA PRO A 382 0.37 9.24 24.56
C PRO A 382 -1.14 8.98 24.54
N GLU A 383 -1.89 9.66 23.67
CA GLU A 383 -3.32 9.41 23.48
C GLU A 383 -3.62 7.98 23.00
N VAL A 384 -2.83 7.44 22.07
CA VAL A 384 -2.98 6.09 21.53
C VAL A 384 -2.65 5.07 22.61
N ALA A 385 -1.55 5.26 23.35
CA ALA A 385 -1.15 4.40 24.46
C ALA A 385 -2.24 4.36 25.55
N ALA A 386 -2.74 5.52 25.98
CA ALA A 386 -3.80 5.63 26.98
C ALA A 386 -5.11 4.95 26.53
N ALA A 387 -5.51 5.16 25.27
CA ALA A 387 -6.72 4.53 24.72
C ALA A 387 -6.60 3.00 24.65
N LEU A 388 -5.44 2.47 24.25
CA LEU A 388 -5.20 1.03 24.19
C LEU A 388 -5.16 0.39 25.58
N THR A 389 -4.68 1.11 26.60
CA THR A 389 -4.69 0.62 27.99
C THR A 389 -6.05 0.68 28.68
N SER A 390 -6.95 1.57 28.26
CA SER A 390 -8.26 1.80 28.90
C SER A 390 -9.41 1.03 28.24
N ALA A 391 -9.19 0.40 27.09
CA ALA A 391 -10.17 -0.45 26.44
C ALA A 391 -10.45 -1.72 27.29
N PRO A 392 -11.68 -1.94 27.79
CA PRO A 392 -12.02 -3.19 28.48
C PRO A 392 -11.82 -4.36 27.51
N GLY A 393 -11.43 -5.54 28.01
CA GLY A 393 -11.24 -6.79 27.25
C GLY A 393 -12.51 -7.36 26.61
N GLY A 394 -13.31 -6.53 25.95
CA GLY A 394 -14.58 -6.85 25.34
C GLY A 394 -14.41 -7.67 24.07
N SER A 395 -15.03 -8.85 24.07
CA SER A 395 -15.16 -9.75 22.93
C SER A 395 -15.49 -9.01 21.62
N SER A 396 -14.54 -8.93 20.70
CA SER A 396 -14.85 -8.52 19.32
C SER A 396 -15.64 -9.65 18.67
N ARG A 397 -16.95 -9.44 18.48
CA ARG A 397 -17.71 -10.24 17.51
C ARG A 397 -17.08 -10.00 16.14
N SER A 398 -16.42 -11.03 15.64
CA SER A 398 -15.80 -11.09 14.33
C SER A 398 -16.86 -10.92 13.25
N GLY A 399 -17.12 -9.68 12.85
CA GLY A 399 -17.77 -9.38 11.60
C GLY A 399 -16.82 -9.73 10.48
N GLY A 400 -17.11 -10.83 9.77
CA GLY A 400 -16.31 -11.33 8.66
C GLY A 400 -15.97 -10.24 7.64
N ARG A 401 -14.70 -9.87 7.60
CA ARG A 401 -13.98 -9.40 6.42
C ARG A 401 -12.70 -10.24 6.38
N ARG A 402 -12.33 -10.67 5.18
CA ARG A 402 -11.32 -11.70 4.89
C ARG A 402 -9.99 -11.42 5.61
N GLY A 403 -9.88 -11.85 6.87
CA GLY A 403 -8.60 -12.07 7.49
C GLY A 403 -7.89 -13.10 6.63
N HIS A 404 -6.71 -12.75 6.13
CA HIS A 404 -5.74 -13.75 5.74
C HIS A 404 -5.75 -14.80 6.86
N ASN A 405 -6.16 -16.02 6.53
CA ASN A 405 -6.28 -17.11 7.49
C ASN A 405 -4.85 -17.40 7.99
N VAL A 406 -4.37 -16.66 9.00
CA VAL A 406 -3.01 -16.75 9.52
C VAL A 406 -2.74 -18.20 9.90
N ALA A 407 -3.71 -18.86 10.53
CA ALA A 407 -3.64 -20.29 10.84
C ALA A 407 -3.49 -21.18 9.59
N GLY A 408 -4.26 -20.93 8.52
CA GLY A 408 -4.19 -21.70 7.28
C GLY A 408 -2.91 -21.45 6.47
N ALA A 409 -2.46 -20.19 6.39
CA ALA A 409 -1.20 -19.83 5.75
C ALA A 409 -0.01 -20.40 6.53
N LEU A 410 -0.03 -20.30 7.86
CA LEU A 410 0.96 -20.87 8.77
C LEU A 410 1.09 -22.39 8.60
N VAL A 411 -0.04 -23.11 8.55
CA VAL A 411 -0.03 -24.55 8.30
C VAL A 411 0.58 -24.87 6.94
N ASN A 412 0.11 -24.23 5.87
CA ASN A 412 0.59 -24.50 4.51
C ASN A 412 2.08 -24.21 4.33
N GLN A 413 2.58 -23.10 4.88
CA GLN A 413 3.99 -22.70 4.72
C GLN A 413 4.96 -23.52 5.58
N THR A 414 4.47 -24.11 6.68
CA THR A 414 5.33 -24.84 7.63
C THR A 414 5.38 -26.33 7.31
N VAL A 415 4.29 -26.93 6.81
CA VAL A 415 4.26 -28.37 6.47
C VAL A 415 5.31 -28.72 5.42
N ASP A 416 5.47 -27.93 4.34
CA ASP A 416 6.50 -28.18 3.33
C ASP A 416 7.92 -28.16 3.91
N LYS A 417 8.19 -27.26 4.87
CA LYS A 417 9.47 -27.18 5.57
C LYS A 417 9.69 -28.36 6.51
N LEU A 418 8.63 -28.82 7.18
CA LEU A 418 8.67 -30.02 8.02
C LEU A 418 8.90 -31.27 7.18
N ASP A 419 8.26 -31.43 6.04
CA ASP A 419 8.44 -32.60 5.17
C ASP A 419 9.87 -32.68 4.60
N ALA A 420 10.54 -31.54 4.44
CA ALA A 420 11.94 -31.46 4.01
C ALA A 420 12.96 -31.72 5.15
N CYS A 421 12.54 -31.75 6.41
CA CYS A 421 13.42 -31.92 7.57
C CYS A 421 13.40 -33.37 8.08
N PRO A 422 14.56 -34.03 8.30
CA PRO A 422 14.61 -35.41 8.79
C PRO A 422 13.82 -35.63 10.09
N GLY A 423 13.01 -36.70 10.12
CA GLY A 423 12.10 -37.00 11.24
C GLY A 423 12.78 -37.34 12.58
N ASP A 424 14.07 -37.70 12.58
CA ASP A 424 14.85 -38.02 13.78
C ASP A 424 15.29 -36.77 14.58
N GLN A 425 15.17 -35.57 14.00
CA GLN A 425 15.57 -34.31 14.65
C GLN A 425 14.37 -33.57 15.28
N ALA A 426 13.89 -34.05 16.43
CA ALA A 426 12.71 -33.48 17.11
C ALA A 426 12.88 -31.98 17.43
N VAL A 427 14.02 -31.56 17.96
CA VAL A 427 14.29 -30.16 18.33
C VAL A 427 14.27 -29.25 17.11
N ASP A 428 14.87 -29.65 16.00
CA ASP A 428 14.95 -28.83 14.79
C ASP A 428 13.59 -28.70 14.10
N ARG A 429 12.81 -29.79 14.05
CA ARG A 429 11.44 -29.77 13.53
C ARG A 429 10.53 -28.88 14.38
N LEU A 430 10.63 -28.98 15.70
CA LEU A 430 9.88 -28.10 16.61
C LEU A 430 10.34 -26.64 16.51
N ALA A 431 11.63 -26.38 16.28
CA ALA A 431 12.15 -25.04 16.04
C ALA A 431 11.59 -24.43 14.75
N LEU A 432 11.41 -25.21 13.67
CA LEU A 432 10.74 -24.73 12.46
C LEU A 432 9.31 -24.28 12.74
N VAL A 433 8.57 -25.03 13.56
CA VAL A 433 7.23 -24.63 14.01
C VAL A 433 7.29 -23.36 14.84
N ALA A 434 8.18 -23.32 15.85
CA ALA A 434 8.31 -22.18 16.75
C ALA A 434 8.66 -20.89 16.00
N VAL A 435 9.60 -20.95 15.05
CA VAL A 435 9.96 -19.82 14.17
C VAL A 435 8.77 -19.37 13.34
N ALA A 436 8.07 -20.29 12.66
CA ALA A 436 6.94 -19.93 11.82
C ALA A 436 5.79 -19.29 12.62
N VAL A 437 5.48 -19.83 13.81
CA VAL A 437 4.47 -19.22 14.70
C VAL A 437 4.96 -17.88 15.24
N SER A 438 6.24 -17.80 15.63
CA SER A 438 6.87 -16.58 16.12
C SER A 438 6.81 -15.45 15.10
N GLU A 439 7.16 -15.71 13.84
CA GLU A 439 7.05 -14.75 12.74
C GLU A 439 5.60 -14.35 12.46
N ALA A 440 4.67 -15.29 12.54
CA ALA A 440 3.25 -15.03 12.27
C ALA A 440 2.58 -14.12 13.33
N VAL A 441 3.07 -14.14 14.57
CA VAL A 441 2.52 -13.35 15.67
C VAL A 441 3.42 -12.22 16.15
N ASP A 442 4.63 -12.10 15.59
CA ASP A 442 5.70 -11.22 16.08
C ASP A 442 5.99 -11.44 17.58
N ALA A 443 6.29 -12.69 17.93
CA ALA A 443 6.49 -13.09 19.33
C ALA A 443 7.71 -12.45 19.96
N ALA A 444 7.62 -12.12 21.25
CA ALA A 444 8.74 -11.59 22.03
C ALA A 444 9.82 -12.66 22.22
N THR A 445 9.38 -13.86 22.62
CA THR A 445 10.25 -15.03 22.83
C THR A 445 9.51 -16.32 22.48
N TRP A 446 10.26 -17.38 22.24
CA TRP A 446 9.74 -18.74 22.18
C TRP A 446 10.74 -19.72 22.75
N TRP A 447 10.25 -20.86 23.22
CA TRP A 447 11.09 -21.92 23.75
C TRP A 447 10.51 -23.30 23.52
N ILE A 448 11.40 -24.30 23.55
CA ILE A 448 11.09 -25.71 23.40
C ILE A 448 11.51 -26.42 24.69
N GLY A 449 10.60 -27.19 25.27
CA GLY A 449 10.85 -27.98 26.46
C GLY A 449 10.61 -29.47 26.24
N VAL A 450 11.32 -30.31 26.99
CA VAL A 450 11.13 -31.76 27.04
C VAL A 450 11.02 -32.25 28.48
N ALA A 451 10.10 -33.17 28.72
CA ALA A 451 9.96 -33.92 29.98
C ALA A 451 9.90 -35.42 29.68
N THR A 452 10.26 -36.26 30.64
CA THR A 452 10.15 -37.73 30.49
C THR A 452 9.05 -38.28 31.37
N ARG A 453 8.55 -39.48 31.06
CA ARG A 453 7.50 -40.13 31.87
C ARG A 453 7.90 -40.39 33.32
N THR A 454 9.19 -40.54 33.60
CA THR A 454 9.74 -40.82 34.94
C THR A 454 10.16 -39.55 35.68
N ASP A 455 10.44 -38.48 34.96
CA ASP A 455 10.84 -37.17 35.48
C ASP A 455 9.85 -36.12 34.98
N ALA A 456 8.86 -35.79 35.82
CA ALA A 456 7.83 -34.79 35.53
C ALA A 456 8.38 -33.34 35.52
N SER A 457 9.70 -33.19 35.42
CA SER A 457 10.37 -31.91 35.27
C SER A 457 10.54 -31.56 33.79
N LEU A 458 9.90 -30.48 33.36
CA LEU A 458 10.05 -29.90 32.02
C LEU A 458 11.36 -29.13 31.94
N ARG A 459 12.24 -29.53 31.03
CA ARG A 459 13.56 -28.93 30.83
C ARG A 459 13.56 -28.17 29.49
N PRO A 460 13.81 -26.85 29.48
CA PRO A 460 14.04 -26.10 28.25
C PRO A 460 15.27 -26.67 27.52
N VAL A 461 15.14 -26.95 26.23
CA VAL A 461 16.24 -27.40 25.37
C VAL A 461 16.60 -26.37 24.30
N ARG A 462 15.75 -25.38 24.10
CA ARG A 462 16.01 -24.22 23.23
C ARG A 462 15.17 -23.05 23.68
N VAL A 463 15.79 -21.88 23.83
CA VAL A 463 15.13 -20.62 24.16
C VAL A 463 15.64 -19.56 23.20
N VAL A 464 14.73 -18.80 22.60
CA VAL A 464 15.07 -17.73 21.67
C VAL A 464 14.29 -16.48 22.05
N ALA A 465 15.01 -15.38 22.24
CA ALA A 465 14.45 -14.05 22.38
C ALA A 465 14.58 -13.32 21.05
N ASN A 466 13.47 -12.85 20.49
CA ASN A 466 13.47 -12.06 19.26
C ASN A 466 13.65 -10.56 19.53
N ARG A 467 13.46 -10.14 20.79
CA ARG A 467 13.60 -8.74 21.24
C ARG A 467 14.67 -8.67 22.33
N GLU A 468 15.48 -7.60 22.29
CA GLU A 468 16.53 -7.40 23.30
C GLU A 468 15.93 -7.17 24.69
N PRO A 469 16.47 -7.81 25.74
CA PRO A 469 16.06 -7.55 27.11
C PRO A 469 16.50 -6.13 27.52
N GLY A 470 15.59 -5.15 27.40
CA GLY A 470 15.84 -3.77 27.85
C GLY A 470 15.00 -2.65 27.24
N ALA A 471 14.18 -2.91 26.21
CA ALA A 471 13.48 -1.83 25.49
C ALA A 471 12.32 -1.16 26.25
N VAL A 472 11.73 -1.81 27.26
CA VAL A 472 10.74 -1.21 28.17
C VAL A 472 10.81 -1.98 29.49
N GLY A 473 11.31 -1.38 30.57
CA GLY A 473 11.02 -1.70 31.98
C GLY A 473 10.95 -3.17 32.47
N ALA A 474 11.37 -4.15 31.67
CA ALA A 474 11.23 -5.57 31.93
C ALA A 474 12.61 -6.09 32.30
N HIS A 475 12.72 -6.56 33.53
CA HIS A 475 13.87 -7.28 34.03
C HIS A 475 14.25 -8.41 33.06
N SER A 476 15.55 -8.66 32.94
CA SER A 476 16.19 -9.63 32.04
C SER A 476 15.84 -11.09 32.29
N ASP A 477 14.72 -11.39 32.95
CA ASP A 477 14.26 -12.73 33.31
C ASP A 477 13.13 -13.23 32.39
N CYS A 478 12.85 -12.53 31.28
CA CYS A 478 12.03 -13.07 30.19
C CYS A 478 12.63 -14.35 29.56
N CYS A 479 13.91 -14.61 29.85
CA CYS A 479 14.63 -15.81 29.46
C CYS A 479 14.64 -16.78 30.64
N LEU A 480 13.82 -17.82 30.57
CA LEU A 480 14.06 -19.05 31.31
C LEU A 480 15.49 -19.49 30.94
N GLY A 481 16.44 -19.44 31.86
CA GLY A 481 17.79 -19.95 31.59
C GLY A 481 17.72 -21.43 31.22
N GLU A 482 18.60 -21.89 30.32
CA GLU A 482 18.68 -23.31 29.89
C GLU A 482 18.85 -24.30 31.06
N ASP A 483 19.23 -23.80 32.24
CA ASP A 483 19.43 -24.57 33.47
C ASP A 483 18.20 -24.65 34.41
N GLN A 484 17.06 -24.04 34.08
CA GLN A 484 15.86 -24.07 34.93
C GLN A 484 14.89 -25.18 34.50
N SER A 485 14.63 -26.14 35.39
CA SER A 485 13.60 -27.17 35.17
C SER A 485 12.32 -26.87 35.95
N PHE A 486 11.15 -27.10 35.35
CA PHE A 486 9.83 -26.83 35.95
C PHE A 486 9.15 -28.13 36.35
N ALA A 487 8.71 -28.26 37.60
CA ALA A 487 7.87 -29.38 37.98
C ALA A 487 6.47 -29.20 37.37
N LEU A 488 6.09 -30.04 36.40
CA LEU A 488 4.83 -29.92 35.65
C LEU A 488 3.59 -29.98 36.55
N ASP A 489 3.69 -30.64 37.71
CA ASP A 489 2.61 -30.68 38.72
C ASP A 489 2.22 -29.31 39.27
N SER A 490 3.13 -28.33 39.16
CA SER A 490 2.97 -26.96 39.62
C SER A 490 2.49 -26.01 38.50
N TYR A 491 2.34 -26.52 37.27
CA TYR A 491 1.93 -25.77 36.09
C TYR A 491 0.86 -26.56 35.29
N PRO A 492 -0.41 -26.56 35.74
CA PRO A 492 -1.47 -27.40 35.19
C PRO A 492 -1.73 -27.20 33.69
N SER A 493 -1.60 -25.98 33.17
CA SER A 493 -1.83 -25.69 31.75
C SER A 493 -0.67 -26.21 30.91
N LEU A 494 0.57 -26.02 31.37
CA LEU A 494 1.76 -26.60 30.72
C LEU A 494 1.72 -28.13 30.73
N ASP A 495 1.31 -28.74 31.83
CA ASP A 495 1.14 -30.19 31.95
C ASP A 495 0.03 -30.71 30.99
N GLN A 496 -1.08 -29.98 30.87
CA GLN A 496 -2.11 -30.31 29.89
C GLN A 496 -1.59 -30.23 28.45
N ALA A 497 -0.82 -29.18 28.11
CA ALA A 497 -0.21 -29.04 26.79
C ALA A 497 0.80 -30.16 26.50
N ALA A 498 1.72 -30.44 27.43
CA ALA A 498 2.73 -31.49 27.31
C ALA A 498 2.13 -32.89 27.07
N ARG A 499 0.89 -33.13 27.55
CA ARG A 499 0.15 -34.37 27.31
C ARG A 499 -0.54 -34.47 25.94
N GLY A 500 -0.35 -33.51 25.03
CA GLY A 500 -0.96 -33.50 23.68
C GLY A 500 -2.03 -32.44 23.46
N GLY A 501 -2.15 -31.51 24.42
CA GLY A 501 -3.07 -30.38 24.39
C GLY A 501 -2.44 -29.11 23.84
N TRP A 502 -3.20 -28.02 23.93
CA TRP A 502 -2.69 -26.67 23.78
C TRP A 502 -3.50 -25.75 24.69
N PHE A 503 -2.93 -24.61 25.04
CA PHE A 503 -3.65 -23.52 25.66
C PHE A 503 -3.07 -22.18 25.19
N ALA A 504 -3.85 -21.13 25.37
CA ALA A 504 -3.38 -19.76 25.34
C ALA A 504 -3.97 -19.04 26.56
N THR A 505 -3.11 -18.38 27.32
CA THR A 505 -3.50 -17.62 28.50
C THR A 505 -2.96 -16.19 28.38
N ALA A 506 -3.72 -15.23 28.90
CA ALA A 506 -3.34 -13.84 29.00
C ALA A 506 -3.20 -13.47 30.46
N TRP A 507 -2.30 -12.53 30.77
CA TRP A 507 -2.11 -12.04 32.11
C TRP A 507 -3.34 -11.26 32.60
N SER A 508 -3.78 -11.52 33.84
CA SER A 508 -4.97 -10.89 34.46
C SER A 508 -4.75 -10.67 35.97
N GLU A 509 -4.92 -9.42 36.43
CA GLU A 509 -4.90 -9.06 37.87
C GLU A 509 -6.21 -9.40 38.60
N GLU A 510 -7.34 -9.35 37.89
CA GLU A 510 -8.68 -9.41 38.51
C GLU A 510 -9.19 -10.84 38.67
N GLU A 511 -8.85 -11.74 37.74
CA GLU A 511 -9.24 -13.16 37.76
C GLU A 511 -8.11 -14.05 37.19
N PRO A 512 -7.07 -14.36 37.98
CA PRO A 512 -5.99 -15.23 37.53
C PRO A 512 -6.48 -16.68 37.42
N SER A 513 -6.40 -17.26 36.22
CA SER A 513 -6.78 -18.66 35.96
C SER A 513 -5.94 -19.66 36.77
N ASP A 514 -4.66 -19.35 36.99
CA ASP A 514 -3.73 -20.07 37.86
C ASP A 514 -2.70 -19.07 38.44
N PRO A 515 -2.62 -18.86 39.78
CA PRO A 515 -1.73 -17.89 40.39
C PRO A 515 -0.23 -18.11 40.14
N GLN A 516 0.22 -19.36 40.00
CA GLN A 516 1.63 -19.69 39.82
C GLN A 516 2.06 -19.47 38.36
N GLU A 517 1.21 -19.83 37.40
CA GLU A 517 1.44 -19.56 35.97
C GLU A 517 1.34 -18.07 35.67
N GLN A 518 0.35 -17.38 36.24
CA GLN A 518 0.15 -15.93 36.12
C GLN A 518 1.28 -15.14 36.79
N GLY A 519 1.77 -15.60 37.95
CA GLY A 519 2.94 -15.02 38.61
C GLY A 519 4.22 -15.17 37.79
N SER A 520 4.38 -16.30 37.10
CA SER A 520 5.52 -16.54 36.19
C SER A 520 5.45 -15.65 34.93
N LEU A 521 4.25 -15.44 34.39
CA LEU A 521 4.01 -14.52 33.28
C LEU A 521 4.29 -13.06 33.66
N ALA A 522 3.81 -12.66 34.85
CA ALA A 522 4.07 -11.33 35.39
C ALA A 522 5.57 -11.08 35.61
N ALA A 523 6.28 -12.05 36.21
CA ALA A 523 7.72 -11.95 36.46
C ALA A 523 8.57 -11.92 35.18
N SER A 524 8.10 -12.57 34.12
CA SER A 524 8.76 -12.61 32.81
C SER A 524 8.37 -11.46 31.87
N GLY A 525 7.56 -10.50 32.32
CA GLY A 525 7.09 -9.38 31.49
C GLY A 525 6.18 -9.80 30.32
N CYS A 526 5.75 -11.06 30.28
CA CYS A 526 4.92 -11.60 29.21
C CYS A 526 3.44 -11.36 29.52
N ARG A 527 2.71 -10.75 28.58
CA ARG A 527 1.27 -10.51 28.70
C ARG A 527 0.43 -11.68 28.21
N GLN A 528 0.95 -12.54 27.33
CA GLN A 528 0.27 -13.78 26.94
C GLN A 528 1.29 -14.91 26.75
N LEU A 529 0.83 -16.14 26.92
CA LEU A 529 1.56 -17.35 26.63
C LEU A 529 0.65 -18.32 25.89
N ALA A 530 1.11 -18.84 24.77
CA ALA A 530 0.50 -19.98 24.11
C ALA A 530 1.50 -21.12 24.05
N ALA A 531 1.04 -22.30 24.44
CA ALA A 531 1.85 -23.50 24.36
C ALA A 531 1.05 -24.65 23.77
N ALA A 532 1.73 -25.47 22.98
CA ALA A 532 1.21 -26.75 22.53
C ALA A 532 2.29 -27.82 22.68
N GLY A 533 1.85 -29.04 23.00
CA GLY A 533 2.74 -30.17 23.14
C GLY A 533 2.23 -31.41 22.45
N ALA A 534 3.13 -32.37 22.25
CA ALA A 534 2.80 -33.72 21.81
C ALA A 534 3.83 -34.71 22.36
N ARG A 535 3.53 -36.00 22.20
CA ARG A 535 4.37 -37.09 22.70
C ARG A 535 5.16 -37.74 21.57
N ARG A 536 6.39 -38.14 21.88
CA ARG A 536 7.21 -38.99 21.03
C ARG A 536 7.87 -40.06 21.91
N GLY A 537 7.43 -41.31 21.79
CA GLY A 537 7.86 -42.38 22.70
C GLY A 537 7.52 -42.07 24.17
N ASP A 538 8.53 -42.10 25.04
CA ASP A 538 8.42 -41.79 26.47
C ASP A 538 8.64 -40.30 26.81
N GLU A 539 8.89 -39.46 25.80
CA GLU A 539 9.12 -38.03 25.94
C GLU A 539 7.85 -37.22 25.67
N GLN A 540 7.71 -36.14 26.44
CA GLN A 540 6.68 -35.12 26.29
C GLN A 540 7.37 -33.82 25.87
N TRP A 541 7.00 -33.33 24.70
CA TRP A 541 7.59 -32.16 24.08
C TRP A 541 6.60 -31.01 24.10
N LEU A 542 7.10 -29.79 24.28
CA LEU A 542 6.29 -28.58 24.34
C LEU A 542 6.97 -27.44 23.58
N VAL A 543 6.19 -26.71 22.80
CA VAL A 543 6.58 -25.43 22.18
C VAL A 543 5.73 -24.35 22.82
N ALA A 544 6.40 -23.33 23.34
CA ALA A 544 5.76 -22.18 23.96
C ALA A 544 6.20 -20.89 23.28
N VAL A 545 5.24 -19.99 23.10
CA VAL A 545 5.42 -18.68 22.48
C VAL A 545 4.89 -17.64 23.45
N CYS A 546 5.73 -16.66 23.76
CA CYS A 546 5.41 -15.58 24.70
C CYS A 546 5.15 -14.28 23.95
N ALA A 547 4.11 -13.57 24.40
CA ALA A 547 3.69 -12.29 23.86
C ALA A 547 3.90 -11.18 24.87
N ASP A 548 4.43 -10.06 24.39
CA ASP A 548 4.40 -8.76 25.08
C ASP A 548 3.30 -7.86 24.48
N GLU A 549 3.40 -6.55 24.74
CA GLU A 549 2.45 -5.55 24.25
C GLU A 549 2.50 -5.26 22.74
N TRP A 550 3.55 -5.71 22.03
CA TRP A 550 3.68 -5.55 20.59
C TRP A 550 3.23 -6.78 19.80
N THR A 551 3.12 -7.93 20.47
CA THR A 551 2.82 -9.24 19.89
C THR A 551 1.31 -9.39 19.58
N ARG A 552 0.98 -10.03 18.45
CA ARG A 552 -0.42 -10.30 18.04
C ARG A 552 -1.10 -11.30 19.00
N PRO A 553 -2.45 -11.28 19.16
CA PRO A 553 -3.14 -12.20 20.07
C PRO A 553 -2.89 -13.68 19.76
N LEU A 554 -2.37 -14.42 20.75
CA LEU A 554 -1.93 -15.81 20.54
C LEU A 554 -3.08 -16.81 20.39
N ALA A 555 -4.30 -16.44 20.81
CA ALA A 555 -5.49 -17.27 20.66
C ALA A 555 -5.79 -17.64 19.19
N ALA A 556 -5.41 -16.77 18.24
CA ALA A 556 -5.67 -16.98 16.81
C ALA A 556 -4.80 -18.07 16.17
N VAL A 557 -3.65 -18.41 16.77
CA VAL A 557 -2.69 -19.40 16.21
C VAL A 557 -2.70 -20.74 16.95
N GLY A 558 -3.38 -20.83 18.09
CA GLY A 558 -3.37 -22.01 18.95
C GLY A 558 -3.73 -23.35 18.27
N PRO A 559 -4.84 -23.45 17.52
CA PRO A 559 -5.18 -24.68 16.80
C PRO A 559 -4.12 -25.09 15.76
N ALA A 560 -3.53 -24.11 15.07
CA ALA A 560 -2.47 -24.34 14.09
C ALA A 560 -1.15 -24.76 14.76
N LEU A 561 -0.77 -24.10 15.85
CA LEU A 561 0.40 -24.46 16.66
C LEU A 561 0.29 -25.92 17.14
N ARG A 562 -0.88 -26.33 17.65
CA ARG A 562 -1.11 -27.73 18.04
C ARG A 562 -0.94 -28.72 16.89
N ALA A 563 -1.57 -28.44 15.75
CA ALA A 563 -1.50 -29.31 14.58
C ALA A 563 -0.05 -29.45 14.08
N LEU A 564 0.68 -28.35 14.01
CA LEU A 564 2.07 -28.32 13.57
C LEU A 564 3.03 -29.00 14.54
N VAL A 565 2.86 -28.82 15.85
CA VAL A 565 3.66 -29.54 16.87
C VAL A 565 3.41 -31.05 16.77
N ALA A 566 2.17 -31.49 16.58
CA ALA A 566 1.86 -32.90 16.38
C ALA A 566 2.51 -33.45 15.10
N GLN A 567 2.51 -32.69 14.01
CA GLN A 567 3.15 -33.07 12.74
C GLN A 567 4.69 -33.02 12.81
N ALA A 568 5.26 -32.11 13.60
CA ALA A 568 6.70 -32.06 13.83
C ALA A 568 7.20 -33.30 14.59
N LEU A 569 6.34 -33.94 15.39
CA LEU A 569 6.67 -35.07 16.24
C LEU A 569 6.10 -36.41 15.75
N SER A 570 5.35 -36.44 14.65
CA SER A 570 4.97 -37.68 14.00
C SER A 570 6.22 -38.34 13.41
N ASP A 571 6.36 -39.66 13.64
CA ASP A 571 7.39 -40.42 12.97
C ASP A 571 7.10 -40.38 11.47
N ALA A 572 8.10 -39.97 10.67
CA ALA A 572 8.02 -40.01 9.22
C ALA A 572 7.87 -41.48 8.79
N GLY A 573 6.61 -41.91 8.64
CA GLY A 573 6.20 -43.21 8.14
C GLY A 573 5.92 -43.14 6.64
#